data_AF-A0A1Y1MXB7-F1
#
_entry.id   AF-A0A1Y1MXB7-F1
#
_cell.length_a   1.000
_cell.length_b   1.000
_cell.length_c   1.000
_cell.angle_alpha   90.00
_cell.angle_beta   90.00
_cell.angle_gamma   90.00
#
_symmetry.space_group_name_H-M   'P 1'
#
loop_
_entity.id
_entity.type
_entity.pdbx_description
1 polymer ?
#
loop_
_entity_poly.entity_id
_entity_poly.type
_entity_poly.pdbx_seq_one_letter_code
_entity_poly.pdbx_strand_id
1 'polypeptide(L)'
;LRNSGKSYVNIRNKVVRERKLKKSCSENCRLKCPQKICENMREKIFAQFWKLGDVDRQRDFIARFVDFKEKKRVRVRNSTPSSKDLDKGEPEISNTSDLSSRRRMTYFYHFVSEENKREKVCQTFFLNTLDISHQVVKTVANRLSGVENNNIVISKDQRGKTPCTIRLTDEQKGIAKDHINSFEKI
;
A
#
# COMPACT_ATOMS: atom_id res chain seq x y z
N LEU A 1 -14.02 -9.46 -9.31
CA LEU A 1 -13.81 -10.36 -8.15
C LEU A 1 -12.73 -9.85 -7.18
N ARG A 2 -11.48 -9.65 -7.64
CA ARG A 2 -10.36 -9.24 -6.77
C ARG A 2 -10.62 -7.96 -5.96
N ASN A 3 -11.14 -6.92 -6.59
CA ASN A 3 -11.34 -5.61 -5.95
C ASN A 3 -12.64 -5.53 -5.15
N SER A 4 -13.54 -6.50 -5.27
CA SER A 4 -14.80 -6.55 -4.50
C SER A 4 -14.67 -7.34 -3.20
N GLY A 5 -13.45 -7.73 -2.81
CA GLY A 5 -13.18 -8.46 -1.58
C GLY A 5 -13.62 -9.93 -1.57
N LYS A 6 -14.14 -10.45 -2.69
CA LYS A 6 -14.57 -11.86 -2.81
C LYS A 6 -13.37 -12.78 -2.99
N SER A 7 -13.52 -14.05 -2.62
CA SER A 7 -12.50 -15.07 -2.88
C SER A 7 -12.26 -15.23 -4.39
N TYR A 8 -11.02 -15.56 -4.77
CA TYR A 8 -10.67 -15.81 -6.17
C TYR A 8 -9.41 -16.69 -6.27
N VAL A 9 -9.24 -17.37 -7.40
CA VAL A 9 -8.01 -18.11 -7.71
C VAL A 9 -7.07 -17.20 -8.50
N ASN A 10 -5.81 -17.11 -8.08
CA ASN A 10 -4.81 -16.33 -8.82
C ASN A 10 -4.18 -17.15 -9.96
N ILE A 11 -3.37 -16.51 -10.80
CA ILE A 11 -2.67 -17.14 -11.94
C ILE A 11 -1.76 -18.31 -11.51
N ARG A 12 -1.35 -18.37 -10.23
CA ARG A 12 -0.53 -19.44 -9.64
C ARG A 12 -1.38 -20.55 -9.01
N ASN A 13 -2.67 -20.65 -9.36
CA ASN A 13 -3.65 -21.57 -8.78
C ASN A 13 -3.78 -21.52 -7.25
N LYS A 14 -3.40 -20.41 -6.61
CA LYS A 14 -3.60 -20.22 -5.17
C LYS A 14 -4.92 -19.52 -4.91
N VAL A 15 -5.72 -20.09 -4.02
CA VAL A 15 -6.97 -19.48 -3.54
C VAL A 15 -6.63 -18.29 -2.65
N VAL A 16 -7.08 -17.10 -3.05
CA VAL A 16 -7.08 -15.90 -2.22
C VAL A 16 -8.42 -15.86 -1.50
N ARG A 17 -8.38 -15.91 -0.17
CA ARG A 17 -9.59 -15.86 0.66
C ARG A 17 -10.37 -14.56 0.45
N GLU A 18 -11.65 -14.64 0.70
CA GLU A 18 -12.48 -13.45 0.83
C GLU A 18 -12.02 -12.57 2.00
N ARG A 19 -12.28 -11.28 1.86
CA ARG A 19 -12.03 -10.26 2.87
C ARG A 19 -13.13 -10.34 3.91
N LYS A 20 -12.73 -10.21 5.18
CA LYS A 20 -13.66 -10.23 6.30
C LYS A 20 -13.27 -9.14 7.27
N LEU A 21 -14.26 -8.55 7.94
CA LEU A 21 -14.01 -7.64 9.03
C LEU A 21 -13.19 -8.38 10.10
N LYS A 22 -11.99 -7.87 10.38
CA LYS A 22 -11.13 -8.46 11.41
C LYS A 22 -11.49 -7.93 12.79
N LYS A 23 -11.00 -8.60 13.83
CA LYS A 23 -11.06 -8.10 15.20
C LYS A 23 -10.55 -6.65 15.28
N SER A 24 -11.16 -5.87 16.17
CA SER A 24 -10.76 -4.50 16.47
C SER A 24 -9.29 -4.45 16.93
N CYS A 25 -8.78 -3.23 17.18
CA CYS A 25 -7.52 -3.10 17.91
C CYS A 25 -7.69 -3.54 19.36
N SER A 26 -6.58 -3.75 20.08
CA SER A 26 -6.59 -4.10 21.51
C SER A 26 -7.54 -3.23 22.35
N GLU A 27 -8.18 -3.83 23.35
CA GLU A 27 -9.04 -3.14 24.33
C GLU A 27 -8.29 -2.02 25.05
N ASN A 28 -6.98 -2.19 25.27
CA ASN A 28 -6.09 -1.19 25.87
C ASN A 28 -5.60 -0.15 24.84
N CYS A 29 -6.38 0.11 23.78
CA CYS A 29 -6.02 1.08 22.77
C CYS A 29 -5.95 2.48 23.39
N ARG A 30 -4.77 3.10 23.37
CA ARG A 30 -4.57 4.50 23.82
C ARG A 30 -5.52 5.50 23.15
N LEU A 31 -5.95 5.23 21.91
CA LEU A 31 -6.85 6.09 21.15
C LEU A 31 -8.33 5.77 21.37
N LYS A 32 -8.66 4.75 22.19
CA LYS A 32 -10.03 4.33 22.49
C LYS A 32 -10.87 4.11 21.22
N CYS A 33 -10.28 3.45 20.21
CA CYS A 33 -10.91 3.30 18.90
C CYS A 33 -12.25 2.52 18.97
N PRO A 34 -12.36 1.41 19.71
CA PRO A 34 -13.61 0.67 19.82
C PRO A 34 -14.75 1.49 20.45
N GLN A 35 -14.43 2.43 21.33
CA GLN A 35 -15.41 3.33 21.96
C GLN A 35 -15.87 4.44 21.01
N LYS A 36 -15.04 4.84 20.05
CA LYS A 36 -15.34 5.91 19.08
C LYS A 36 -16.10 5.42 17.86
N ILE A 37 -15.80 4.20 17.43
CA ILE A 37 -16.38 3.56 16.24
C ILE A 37 -16.82 2.15 16.67
N CYS A 38 -18.12 1.99 16.84
CA CYS A 38 -18.75 0.73 17.25
C CYS A 38 -18.67 -0.34 16.14
N GLU A 39 -18.92 -1.60 16.48
CA GLU A 39 -18.79 -2.73 15.54
C GLU A 39 -19.73 -2.59 14.32
N ASN A 40 -20.98 -2.19 14.53
CA ASN A 40 -21.94 -1.96 13.44
C ASN A 40 -21.44 -0.89 12.44
N MET A 41 -20.81 0.18 12.95
CA MET A 41 -20.22 1.20 12.08
C MET A 41 -19.02 0.64 11.30
N ARG A 42 -18.20 -0.22 11.92
CA ARG A 42 -17.10 -0.91 11.22
C ARG A 42 -17.61 -1.80 10.10
N GLU A 43 -18.71 -2.51 10.31
CA GLU A 43 -19.37 -3.33 9.28
C GLU A 43 -19.87 -2.47 8.12
N LYS A 44 -20.53 -1.34 8.41
CA LYS A 44 -20.97 -0.37 7.38
C LYS A 44 -19.80 0.16 6.58
N ILE A 45 -18.73 0.58 7.24
CA ILE A 45 -17.50 1.09 6.59
C ILE A 45 -16.87 0.00 5.71
N PHE A 46 -16.75 -1.23 6.22
CA PHE A 46 -16.20 -2.36 5.48
C PHE A 46 -17.04 -2.67 4.24
N ALA A 47 -18.36 -2.76 4.40
CA ALA A 47 -19.28 -3.01 3.31
C ALA A 47 -19.23 -1.91 2.25
N GLN A 48 -19.25 -0.63 2.65
CA GLN A 48 -19.12 0.50 1.74
C GLN A 48 -17.81 0.45 0.94
N PHE A 49 -16.69 0.20 1.60
CA PHE A 49 -15.38 0.14 0.96
C PHE A 49 -15.26 -0.98 -0.08
N TRP A 50 -15.71 -2.19 0.23
CA TRP A 50 -15.63 -3.33 -0.68
C TRP A 50 -16.73 -3.33 -1.75
N LYS A 51 -17.89 -2.69 -1.49
CA LYS A 51 -18.94 -2.44 -2.49
C LYS A 51 -18.46 -1.59 -3.65
N LEU A 52 -17.45 -0.73 -3.45
CA LEU A 52 -16.88 0.09 -4.53
C LEU A 52 -16.38 -0.76 -5.70
N GLY A 53 -15.81 -1.95 -5.43
CA GLY A 53 -15.40 -2.91 -6.45
C GLY A 53 -14.31 -2.45 -7.43
N ASP A 54 -13.82 -1.22 -7.29
CA ASP A 54 -12.86 -0.57 -8.17
C ASP A 54 -11.68 -0.04 -7.36
N VAL A 55 -10.47 -0.25 -7.88
CA VAL A 55 -9.22 0.05 -7.15
C VAL A 55 -8.99 1.55 -7.02
N ASP A 56 -9.40 2.35 -7.99
CA ASP A 56 -9.18 3.79 -7.96
C ASP A 56 -10.17 4.44 -6.98
N ARG A 57 -11.45 4.03 -7.02
CA ARG A 57 -12.44 4.46 -6.01
C ARG A 57 -12.05 4.05 -4.58
N GLN A 58 -11.48 2.86 -4.42
CA GLN A 58 -10.96 2.42 -3.11
C GLN A 58 -9.78 3.26 -2.63
N ARG A 59 -8.90 3.69 -3.54
CA ARG A 59 -7.81 4.61 -3.21
C ARG A 59 -8.35 5.97 -2.80
N ASP A 60 -9.34 6.50 -3.51
CA ASP A 60 -9.99 7.77 -3.17
C ASP A 60 -10.65 7.70 -1.79
N PHE A 61 -11.31 6.58 -1.48
CA PHE A 61 -11.85 6.33 -0.15
C PHE A 61 -10.74 6.41 0.91
N ILE A 62 -9.63 5.69 0.72
CA ILE A 62 -8.51 5.70 1.67
C ILE A 62 -7.92 7.11 1.82
N ALA A 63 -7.76 7.86 0.72
CA ALA A 63 -7.22 9.21 0.75
C ALA A 63 -8.03 10.19 1.60
N ARG A 64 -9.36 10.06 1.63
CA ARG A 64 -10.24 10.88 2.48
C ARG A 64 -10.01 10.63 3.98
N PHE A 65 -9.64 9.41 4.32
CA PHE A 65 -9.52 8.94 5.71
C PHE A 65 -8.08 8.84 6.22
N VAL A 66 -7.08 9.15 5.39
CA VAL A 66 -5.66 9.07 5.77
C VAL A 66 -4.98 10.40 5.51
N ASP A 67 -4.41 10.98 6.56
CA ASP A 67 -3.48 12.09 6.45
C ASP A 67 -2.06 11.56 6.62
N PHE A 68 -1.08 12.22 6.01
CA PHE A 68 0.32 11.91 6.21
C PHE A 68 1.16 13.18 6.26
N LYS A 69 2.26 13.12 7.00
CA LYS A 69 3.21 14.23 7.12
C LYS A 69 4.63 13.70 7.06
N GLU A 70 5.51 14.46 6.42
CA GLU A 70 6.94 14.18 6.45
C GLU A 70 7.50 14.30 7.87
N LYS A 71 8.51 13.48 8.15
CA LYS A 71 9.14 13.47 9.47
C LYS A 71 10.01 14.72 9.63
N LYS A 72 9.62 15.62 10.53
CA LYS A 72 10.36 16.87 10.81
C LYS A 72 11.78 16.67 11.38
N ARG A 73 12.08 15.54 12.02
CA ARG A 73 13.37 15.29 12.68
C ARG A 73 13.93 13.92 12.31
N VAL A 74 15.11 13.87 11.72
CA VAL A 74 15.88 12.65 11.52
C VAL A 74 16.93 12.59 12.63
N ARG A 75 16.95 11.49 13.40
CA ARG A 75 18.05 11.23 14.34
C ARG A 75 19.22 10.74 13.49
N VAL A 76 20.19 11.59 13.26
CA VAL A 76 21.47 11.17 12.71
C VAL A 76 22.11 10.30 13.79
N ARG A 77 22.30 9.01 13.52
CA ARG A 77 23.24 8.23 14.31
C ARG A 77 24.61 8.63 13.78
N ASN A 78 25.33 9.47 14.51
CA ASN A 78 26.75 9.55 14.30
C ASN A 78 27.28 8.16 14.66
N SER A 79 27.58 7.34 13.67
CA SER A 79 28.49 6.22 13.87
C SER A 79 29.85 6.84 14.17
N THR A 80 30.05 7.32 15.39
CA THR A 80 31.41 7.45 15.90
C THR A 80 31.97 6.04 15.83
N PRO A 81 33.09 5.81 15.11
CA PRO A 81 33.79 4.54 15.17
C PRO A 81 33.95 4.22 16.66
N SER A 82 33.52 3.02 17.06
CA SER A 82 33.87 2.56 18.40
C SER A 82 35.39 2.58 18.46
N SER A 83 35.97 2.99 19.58
CA SER A 83 37.43 3.05 19.78
C SER A 83 38.15 1.69 19.64
N LYS A 84 37.44 0.65 19.18
CA LYS A 84 37.91 -0.70 18.88
C LYS A 84 38.21 -0.94 17.40
N ASP A 85 37.92 0.01 16.51
CA ASP A 85 38.03 -0.16 15.05
C ASP A 85 39.32 0.47 14.44
N LEU A 86 40.32 0.81 15.26
CA LEU A 86 41.47 1.63 14.84
C LEU A 86 42.66 0.89 14.19
N ASP A 87 42.57 -0.42 13.91
CA ASP A 87 43.75 -1.18 13.42
C ASP A 87 43.51 -2.04 12.16
N LYS A 88 42.60 -1.63 11.28
CA LYS A 88 42.46 -2.28 9.96
C LYS A 88 42.12 -1.29 8.84
N GLY A 89 43.17 -0.75 8.21
CA GLY A 89 43.17 -0.33 6.81
C GLY A 89 42.26 0.85 6.45
N GLU A 90 42.56 1.46 5.31
CA GLU A 90 41.85 2.64 4.79
C GLU A 90 40.34 2.40 4.68
N PRO A 91 39.49 3.36 5.11
CA PRO A 91 38.06 3.23 4.97
C PRO A 91 37.69 3.43 3.50
N GLU A 92 37.37 2.33 2.80
CA GLU A 92 36.66 2.41 1.52
C GLU A 92 35.40 3.25 1.70
N ILE A 93 35.17 4.16 0.75
CA ILE A 93 34.07 5.13 0.71
C ILE A 93 32.74 4.38 0.70
N SER A 94 32.24 4.01 1.89
CA SER A 94 30.93 3.41 2.04
C SER A 94 29.87 4.50 1.87
N ASN A 95 29.13 4.39 0.77
CA ASN A 95 28.04 5.31 0.39
C ASN A 95 27.17 5.69 1.59
N THR A 96 27.27 6.94 2.03
CA THR A 96 26.65 7.52 3.24
C THR A 96 25.12 7.70 3.13
N SER A 97 24.45 6.98 2.23
CA SER A 97 22.98 7.01 2.09
C SER A 97 22.24 6.28 3.21
N ASP A 98 22.92 5.42 3.97
CA ASP A 98 22.30 4.51 4.94
C ASP A 98 22.02 5.14 6.33
N LEU A 99 22.31 6.44 6.50
CA LEU A 99 22.01 7.19 7.72
C LEU A 99 20.61 7.81 7.76
N SER A 100 19.83 7.69 6.67
CA SER A 100 18.46 8.19 6.64
C SER A 100 17.50 7.21 7.33
N SER A 101 16.65 7.72 8.23
CA SER A 101 15.60 6.90 8.85
C SER A 101 14.73 6.26 7.76
N ARG A 102 14.70 4.92 7.67
CA ARG A 102 13.85 4.18 6.71
C ARG A 102 12.36 4.62 6.71
N ARG A 103 11.89 5.27 7.78
CA ARG A 103 10.55 5.88 7.87
C ARG A 103 10.62 7.38 7.58
N ARG A 104 10.31 7.74 6.33
CA ARG A 104 10.21 9.14 5.86
C ARG A 104 8.89 9.84 6.22
N MET A 105 7.80 9.07 6.26
CA MET A 105 6.43 9.57 6.45
C MET A 105 5.79 9.05 7.74
N THR A 106 5.00 9.90 8.40
CA THR A 106 4.09 9.52 9.48
C THR A 106 2.66 9.56 8.97
N TYR A 107 1.87 8.53 9.31
CA TYR A 107 0.48 8.38 8.87
C TYR A 107 -0.49 8.58 10.03
N PHE A 108 -1.60 9.25 9.76
CA PHE A 108 -2.71 9.47 10.68
C PHE A 108 -3.98 8.93 10.06
N TYR A 109 -4.68 8.07 10.78
CA TYR A 109 -5.86 7.37 10.30
C TYR A 109 -7.10 7.92 10.98
N HIS A 110 -8.17 8.07 10.22
CA HIS A 110 -9.43 8.61 10.69
C HIS A 110 -10.59 7.79 10.18
N PHE A 111 -11.70 7.80 10.90
CA PHE A 111 -13.01 7.41 10.40
C PHE A 111 -14.02 8.49 10.80
N VAL A 112 -15.20 8.45 10.17
CA VAL A 112 -16.31 9.30 10.58
C VAL A 112 -17.18 8.51 11.55
N SER A 113 -17.48 9.08 12.71
CA SER A 113 -18.40 8.51 13.70
C SER A 113 -19.86 8.75 13.31
N GLU A 114 -20.81 8.24 14.09
CA GLU A 114 -22.25 8.39 13.84
C GLU A 114 -22.70 9.86 13.84
N GLU A 115 -22.06 10.69 14.66
CA GLU A 115 -22.28 12.14 14.72
C GLU A 115 -21.61 12.92 13.57
N ASN A 116 -21.21 12.25 12.49
CA ASN A 116 -20.44 12.81 11.38
C ASN A 116 -19.08 13.45 11.76
N LYS A 117 -18.60 13.15 12.97
CA LYS A 117 -17.33 13.67 13.47
C LYS A 117 -16.14 12.83 12.98
N ARG A 118 -15.07 13.49 12.51
CA ARG A 118 -13.82 12.84 12.09
C ARG A 118 -13.01 12.39 13.31
N GLU A 119 -13.11 11.12 13.67
CA GLU A 119 -12.44 10.51 14.81
C GLU A 119 -11.13 9.86 14.41
N LYS A 120 -10.05 10.19 15.12
CA LYS A 120 -8.73 9.59 14.92
C LYS A 120 -8.68 8.18 15.49
N VAL A 121 -8.18 7.25 14.68
CA VAL A 121 -8.03 5.83 15.04
C VAL A 121 -6.57 5.36 14.90
N CYS A 122 -6.24 4.24 15.54
CA CYS A 122 -4.92 3.63 15.39
C CYS A 122 -4.79 2.89 14.05
N GLN A 123 -3.55 2.68 13.62
CA GLN A 123 -3.23 1.97 12.37
C GLN A 123 -3.88 0.58 12.34
N THR A 124 -3.75 -0.19 13.42
CA THR A 124 -4.30 -1.56 13.50
C THR A 124 -5.81 -1.56 13.31
N PHE A 125 -6.52 -0.63 13.96
CA PHE A 125 -7.97 -0.53 13.84
C PHE A 125 -8.39 -0.22 12.41
N PHE A 126 -7.72 0.74 11.75
CA PHE A 126 -8.01 1.10 10.36
C PHE A 126 -7.78 -0.06 9.39
N LEU A 127 -6.61 -0.71 9.47
CA LEU A 127 -6.23 -1.81 8.59
C LEU A 127 -7.10 -3.05 8.80
N ASN A 128 -7.45 -3.37 10.06
CA ASN A 128 -8.33 -4.49 10.39
C ASN A 128 -9.77 -4.23 9.95
N THR A 129 -10.25 -2.99 10.08
CA THR A 129 -11.60 -2.61 9.67
C THR A 129 -11.78 -2.72 8.16
N LEU A 130 -10.75 -2.50 7.35
CA LEU A 130 -10.83 -2.64 5.89
C LEU A 130 -10.27 -3.98 5.35
N ASP A 131 -9.62 -4.80 6.19
CA ASP A 131 -8.82 -5.97 5.81
C ASP A 131 -7.81 -5.69 4.68
N ILE A 132 -7.08 -4.58 4.79
CA ILE A 132 -6.04 -4.16 3.85
C ILE A 132 -4.66 -4.18 4.50
N SER A 133 -3.61 -4.27 3.66
CA SER A 133 -2.23 -4.12 4.13
C SER A 133 -1.81 -2.65 4.16
N HIS A 134 -0.85 -2.33 5.02
CA HIS A 134 -0.30 -0.97 5.09
C HIS A 134 0.31 -0.49 3.76
N GLN A 135 0.74 -1.43 2.90
CA GLN A 135 1.28 -1.10 1.57
C GLN A 135 0.25 -0.40 0.67
N VAL A 136 -1.04 -0.71 0.82
CA VAL A 136 -2.11 -0.03 0.07
C VAL A 136 -2.14 1.45 0.46
N VAL A 137 -2.06 1.76 1.75
CA VAL A 137 -2.03 3.13 2.28
C VAL A 137 -0.77 3.87 1.82
N LYS A 138 0.40 3.24 1.88
CA LYS A 138 1.65 3.83 1.36
C LYS A 138 1.55 4.16 -0.12
N THR A 139 0.95 3.27 -0.90
CA THR A 139 0.75 3.48 -2.34
C THR A 139 -0.15 4.69 -2.60
N VAL A 140 -1.21 4.85 -1.81
CA VAL A 140 -2.09 6.03 -1.86
C VAL A 140 -1.31 7.29 -1.52
N ALA A 141 -0.59 7.31 -0.40
CA ALA A 141 0.18 8.49 0.01
C ALA A 141 1.26 8.89 -1.00
N ASN A 142 1.98 7.92 -1.58
CA ASN A 142 2.99 8.19 -2.62
C ASN A 142 2.39 8.74 -3.92
N ARG A 143 1.12 8.43 -4.21
CA ARG A 143 0.41 9.03 -5.36
C ARG A 143 -0.11 10.43 -5.05
N LEU A 144 -0.34 10.74 -3.78
CA LEU A 144 -0.81 12.05 -3.33
C LEU A 144 0.33 13.05 -3.11
N SER A 145 1.56 12.60 -2.85
CA SER A 145 2.71 13.48 -2.59
C SER A 145 3.14 14.36 -3.78
N GLY A 146 2.48 14.26 -4.94
CA GLY A 146 2.69 15.15 -6.10
C GLY A 146 1.54 16.12 -6.37
N VAL A 147 0.52 16.17 -5.50
CA VAL A 147 -0.66 17.03 -5.68
C VAL A 147 -0.76 17.99 -4.51
N GLU A 148 -0.51 19.27 -4.76
CA GLU A 148 -0.70 20.33 -3.77
C GLU A 148 -2.19 20.67 -3.63
N ASN A 149 -2.70 20.54 -2.40
CA ASN A 149 -3.95 21.10 -1.88
C ASN A 149 -5.29 20.77 -2.59
N ASN A 150 -6.16 20.11 -1.81
CA ASN A 150 -7.63 20.06 -1.89
C ASN A 150 -8.32 19.45 -3.13
N ASN A 151 -7.63 19.21 -4.25
CA ASN A 151 -8.15 18.35 -5.32
C ASN A 151 -7.49 16.97 -5.24
N ILE A 152 -8.09 16.09 -4.43
CA ILE A 152 -7.70 14.67 -4.34
C ILE A 152 -8.10 13.98 -5.65
N VAL A 153 -7.29 14.14 -6.69
CA VAL A 153 -7.40 13.36 -7.93
C VAL A 153 -6.26 12.35 -7.92
N ILE A 154 -6.56 11.13 -7.47
CA ILE A 154 -5.60 10.04 -7.57
C ILE A 154 -5.54 9.62 -9.03
N SER A 155 -4.34 9.68 -9.62
CA SER A 155 -4.14 9.21 -11.00
C SER A 155 -4.65 7.77 -11.16
N LYS A 156 -5.46 7.58 -12.21
CA LYS A 156 -6.05 6.28 -12.57
C LYS A 156 -4.98 5.19 -12.66
N ASP A 157 -5.37 3.96 -12.37
CA ASP A 157 -4.46 2.82 -12.48
C ASP A 157 -4.03 2.58 -13.94
N GLN A 158 -2.72 2.63 -14.19
CA GLN A 158 -2.12 2.45 -15.53
C GLN A 158 -1.51 1.05 -15.76
N ARG A 159 -1.76 0.09 -14.86
CA ARG A 159 -1.25 -1.28 -15.01
C ARG A 159 -1.82 -1.92 -16.27
N GLY A 160 -0.94 -2.51 -17.09
CA GLY A 160 -1.32 -3.15 -18.36
C GLY A 160 -1.81 -2.19 -19.45
N LYS A 161 -1.74 -0.87 -19.21
CA LYS A 161 -2.15 0.16 -20.18
C LYS A 161 -0.97 0.79 -20.91
N THR A 162 0.25 0.60 -20.40
CA THR A 162 1.46 0.98 -21.14
C THR A 162 1.53 0.11 -22.40
N PRO A 163 1.48 0.71 -23.61
CA PRO A 163 1.65 -0.06 -24.83
C PRO A 163 3.04 -0.69 -24.81
N CYS A 164 3.14 -1.94 -25.23
CA CYS A 164 4.45 -2.53 -25.53
C CYS A 164 5.06 -1.68 -26.65
N THR A 165 6.16 -1.00 -26.38
CA THR A 165 6.87 -0.16 -27.36
C THR A 165 7.47 -1.00 -28.49
N ILE A 166 7.59 -2.31 -28.29
CA ILE A 166 8.05 -3.29 -29.27
C ILE A 166 6.95 -4.35 -29.38
N ARG A 167 5.86 -4.03 -30.09
CA ARG A 167 4.94 -5.08 -30.54
C ARG A 167 5.61 -5.78 -31.73
N LEU A 168 5.92 -7.07 -31.58
CA LEU A 168 6.36 -7.88 -32.71
C LEU A 168 5.34 -7.75 -33.84
N THR A 169 5.82 -7.51 -35.06
CA THR A 169 4.97 -7.55 -36.25
C THR A 169 4.40 -8.97 -36.42
N ASP A 170 3.30 -9.10 -37.17
CA ASP A 170 2.72 -10.43 -37.38
C ASP A 170 3.66 -11.35 -38.17
N GLU A 171 4.52 -10.79 -39.02
CA GLU A 171 5.64 -11.51 -39.66
C GLU A 171 6.65 -12.06 -38.65
N GLN A 172 7.10 -11.23 -37.68
CA GLN A 172 8.03 -11.67 -36.64
C GLN A 172 7.43 -12.75 -35.74
N LYS A 173 6.12 -12.70 -35.50
CA LYS A 173 5.40 -13.77 -34.78
C LYS A 173 5.29 -15.04 -35.62
N GLY A 174 5.15 -14.93 -36.94
CA GLY A 174 5.16 -16.06 -37.88
C GLY A 174 6.49 -16.80 -37.82
N ILE A 175 7.60 -16.08 -37.98
CA ILE A 175 8.96 -16.65 -37.90
C ILE A 175 9.17 -17.41 -36.58
N ALA A 176 8.73 -16.84 -35.45
CA ALA A 176 8.83 -17.49 -34.15
C ALA A 176 7.99 -18.79 -34.07
N LYS A 177 6.77 -18.80 -34.62
CA LYS A 177 5.91 -20.00 -34.65
C LYS A 177 6.48 -21.10 -35.53
N ASP A 178 7.00 -20.74 -36.70
CA ASP A 178 7.58 -21.69 -37.64
C ASP A 178 8.83 -22.34 -37.04
N HIS A 179 9.67 -21.54 -36.36
CA HIS A 179 10.81 -22.08 -35.61
C HIS A 179 10.36 -23.04 -34.49
N ILE A 180 9.34 -22.69 -33.70
CA ILE A 180 8.80 -23.59 -32.66
C ILE A 180 8.27 -24.90 -33.26
N ASN A 181 7.58 -24.83 -34.41
CA ASN A 181 7.01 -26.00 -35.07
C ASN A 181 8.06 -26.85 -35.81
N SER A 182 9.26 -26.31 -36.05
CA SER A 182 10.36 -27.07 -36.65
C SER A 182 10.95 -28.12 -35.71
N PHE A 183 10.72 -27.99 -34.40
CA PHE A 183 11.10 -29.03 -33.43
C PHE A 183 10.05 -30.15 -33.43
N GLU A 184 10.52 -31.40 -33.57
CA GLU A 184 9.66 -32.58 -33.44
C GLU A 184 9.02 -32.62 -32.05
N LYS A 185 7.71 -32.82 -32.01
CA LYS A 185 6.98 -32.97 -30.75
C LYS A 185 7.21 -34.39 -30.24
N ILE A 186 7.90 -34.50 -29.10
CA ILE A 186 8.04 -35.74 -28.32
C ILE A 186 6.69 -36.15 -27.76
#